data_AF-A0A9E5RVS3-F1
#
_entry.id   AF-A0A9E5RVS3-F1
#
_cell.length_a   1.000
_cell.length_b   1.000
_cell.length_c   1.000
_cell.angle_alpha   90.00
_cell.angle_beta   90.00
_cell.angle_gamma   90.00
#
_symmetry.space_group_name_H-M   'P 1'
#
loop_
_entity.id
_entity.type
_entity.pdbx_description
1 polymer ?
#
loop_
_entity_poly.entity_id
_entity_poly.type
_entity_poly.pdbx_seq_one_letter_code
_entity_poly.pdbx_strand_id
1 'polypeptide(L)'
;MTPNWNAIEASFLNQSIPQQLGELAASLARLKSWSQKNASHEIVPVLLAESLLYVNLLQQQTHLHHAELTQLQELLQGWVNQNNSTEIVNLAAIVAAWSQRVLDMSGLLQECGKY
;
A
#
# COMPACT_ATOMS: atom_id res chain seq x y z
N MET A 1 6.73 9.22 -16.90
CA MET A 1 6.36 10.45 -16.15
C MET A 1 6.57 10.16 -14.68
N THR A 2 7.37 10.96 -13.98
CA THR A 2 7.64 10.75 -12.54
C THR A 2 6.50 11.34 -11.70
N PRO A 3 6.03 10.65 -10.65
CA PRO A 3 5.00 11.18 -9.76
C PRO A 3 5.46 12.46 -9.05
N ASN A 4 4.52 13.35 -8.75
CA ASN A 4 4.77 14.48 -7.86
C ASN A 4 4.63 14.01 -6.41
N TRP A 5 5.72 13.49 -5.84
CA TRP A 5 5.74 12.92 -4.50
C TRP A 5 5.31 13.89 -3.40
N ASN A 6 5.68 15.18 -3.53
CA ASN A 6 5.28 16.20 -2.55
C ASN A 6 3.76 16.39 -2.52
N ALA A 7 3.11 16.36 -3.69
CA ALA A 7 1.65 16.49 -3.76
C ALA A 7 0.93 15.25 -3.22
N ILE A 8 1.48 14.06 -3.48
CA ILE A 8 0.96 12.79 -2.97
C ILE A 8 1.04 12.76 -1.44
N GLU A 9 2.22 13.07 -0.87
CA GLU A 9 2.41 13.13 0.58
C GLU A 9 1.49 14.16 1.24
N ALA A 10 1.40 15.38 0.69
CA ALA A 10 0.52 16.41 1.23
C ALA A 10 -0.96 16.00 1.20
N SER A 11 -1.40 15.35 0.12
CA SER A 11 -2.77 14.83 0.01
C SER A 11 -3.06 13.73 1.03
N PHE A 12 -2.10 12.81 1.22
CA PHE A 12 -2.22 11.71 2.17
C PHE A 12 -2.24 12.20 3.63
N LEU A 13 -1.37 13.15 3.98
CA LEU A 13 -1.29 13.70 5.34
C LEU A 13 -2.51 14.55 5.73
N ASN A 14 -3.27 15.04 4.77
CA ASN A 14 -4.50 15.83 5.02
C ASN A 14 -5.73 14.97 5.36
N GLN A 15 -5.59 13.64 5.38
CA GLN A 15 -6.66 12.69 5.65
C GLN A 15 -6.68 12.21 7.10
N SER A 16 -7.80 11.65 7.55
CA SER A 16 -7.86 10.95 8.84
C SER A 16 -7.10 9.62 8.78
N ILE A 17 -6.65 9.08 9.93
CA ILE A 17 -5.96 7.78 9.98
C ILE A 17 -6.78 6.65 9.30
N PRO A 18 -8.11 6.52 9.52
CA PRO A 18 -8.94 5.59 8.75
C PRO A 18 -8.85 5.77 7.23
N GLN A 19 -8.92 7.01 6.74
CA GLN A 19 -8.85 7.32 5.31
C GLN A 19 -7.47 7.00 4.74
N GLN A 20 -6.39 7.32 5.46
CA GLN A 20 -5.02 6.98 5.09
C GLN A 20 -4.80 5.47 4.98
N LEU A 21 -5.31 4.69 5.94
CA LEU A 21 -5.31 3.23 5.86
C LEU A 21 -6.11 2.76 4.63
N GLY A 22 -7.27 3.35 4.36
CA GLY A 22 -8.04 3.09 3.14
C GLY A 22 -7.27 3.38 1.86
N GLU A 23 -6.52 4.48 1.80
CA GLU A 23 -5.70 4.84 0.64
C GLU A 23 -4.51 3.89 0.45
N LEU A 24 -3.85 3.47 1.55
CA LEU A 24 -2.85 2.41 1.51
C LEU A 24 -3.44 1.09 0.98
N ALA A 25 -4.61 0.68 1.47
CA ALA A 25 -5.31 -0.51 0.98
C ALA A 25 -5.61 -0.41 -0.53
N ALA A 26 -6.03 0.77 -1.01
CA ALA A 26 -6.27 1.03 -2.42
C ALA A 26 -4.99 1.01 -3.26
N SER A 27 -3.87 1.52 -2.74
CA SER A 27 -2.57 1.44 -3.42
C SER A 27 -2.10 -0.02 -3.57
N LEU A 28 -2.24 -0.84 -2.53
CA LEU A 28 -1.95 -2.28 -2.58
C LEU A 28 -2.84 -3.05 -3.58
N ALA A 29 -4.13 -2.69 -3.66
CA ALA A 29 -5.04 -3.25 -4.66
C ALA A 29 -4.64 -2.88 -6.10
N ARG A 30 -4.19 -1.64 -6.32
CA ARG A 30 -3.62 -1.19 -7.60
C ARG A 30 -2.36 -1.97 -7.92
N LEU A 31 -1.45 -2.13 -6.95
CA LEU A 31 -0.22 -2.90 -7.10
C LEU A 31 -0.50 -4.35 -7.52
N LYS A 32 -1.48 -5.01 -6.91
CA LYS A 32 -1.97 -6.34 -7.34
C LYS A 32 -2.43 -6.33 -8.79
N SER A 33 -3.30 -5.38 -9.16
CA SER A 33 -3.86 -5.33 -10.51
C SER A 33 -2.78 -5.14 -11.57
N TRP A 34 -1.76 -4.35 -11.27
CA TRP A 34 -0.65 -4.12 -12.19
C TRP A 34 0.36 -5.26 -12.20
N SER A 35 0.68 -5.89 -11.07
CA SER A 35 1.63 -7.01 -11.05
C SER A 35 1.18 -8.20 -11.90
N GLN A 36 -0.11 -8.34 -12.14
CA GLN A 36 -0.70 -9.38 -13.01
C GLN A 36 -0.68 -9.04 -14.52
N LYS A 37 -0.33 -7.81 -14.91
CA LYS A 37 -0.32 -7.36 -16.30
C LYS A 37 1.09 -7.45 -16.90
N ASN A 38 1.20 -7.98 -18.12
CA ASN A 38 2.48 -8.14 -18.82
C ASN A 38 3.22 -6.83 -19.16
N ALA A 39 2.55 -5.68 -19.12
CA ALA A 39 3.11 -4.36 -19.45
C ALA A 39 3.34 -3.47 -18.22
N SER A 40 3.49 -4.05 -17.02
CA SER A 40 3.46 -3.32 -15.76
C SER A 40 4.84 -2.91 -15.20
N HIS A 41 5.92 -3.19 -15.94
CA HIS A 41 7.31 -2.98 -15.51
C HIS A 41 7.61 -1.55 -15.06
N GLU A 42 6.95 -0.53 -15.62
CA GLU A 42 7.16 0.87 -15.24
C GLU A 42 6.28 1.32 -14.05
N ILE A 43 5.12 0.68 -13.87
CA ILE A 43 4.10 1.12 -12.90
C ILE A 43 4.27 0.40 -11.56
N VAL A 44 4.65 -0.87 -11.56
CA VAL A 44 4.85 -1.66 -10.33
C VAL A 44 5.88 -1.02 -9.39
N PRO A 45 7.07 -0.57 -9.85
CA PRO A 45 8.03 0.12 -8.99
C PRO A 45 7.47 1.42 -8.40
N VAL A 46 6.67 2.16 -9.16
CA VAL A 46 6.04 3.41 -8.70
C VAL A 46 5.02 3.13 -7.60
N LEU A 47 4.17 2.11 -7.77
CA LEU A 47 3.16 1.74 -6.77
C LEU A 47 3.79 1.13 -5.50
N LEU A 48 4.90 0.41 -5.65
CA LEU A 48 5.70 -0.05 -4.50
C LEU A 48 6.26 1.14 -3.71
N ALA A 49 6.83 2.13 -4.39
CA ALA A 49 7.35 3.34 -3.74
C ALA A 49 6.25 4.15 -3.05
N GLU A 50 5.08 4.31 -3.70
CA GLU A 50 3.91 4.96 -3.10
C GLU A 50 3.42 4.22 -1.85
N SER A 51 3.28 2.90 -1.92
CA SER A 51 2.86 2.09 -0.77
C SER A 51 3.84 2.19 0.40
N LEU A 52 5.15 2.18 0.13
CA LEU A 52 6.19 2.35 1.15
C LEU A 52 6.16 3.74 1.79
N LEU A 53 5.91 4.80 0.99
CA LEU A 53 5.73 6.15 1.50
C LEU A 53 4.56 6.21 2.48
N TYR A 54 3.40 5.67 2.10
CA TYR A 54 2.21 5.66 2.96
C TYR A 54 2.42 4.89 4.26
N VAL A 55 3.08 3.73 4.21
CA VAL A 55 3.41 2.96 5.42
C VAL A 55 4.31 3.76 6.36
N ASN A 56 5.34 4.41 5.82
CA ASN A 56 6.25 5.22 6.63
C ASN A 56 5.53 6.40 7.30
N LEU A 57 4.72 7.14 6.55
CA LEU A 57 3.94 8.27 7.09
C LEU A 57 2.98 7.79 8.19
N LEU A 58 2.27 6.68 7.98
CA LEU A 58 1.38 6.09 8.99
C LEU A 58 2.13 5.69 10.27
N GLN A 59 3.30 5.04 10.15
CA GLN A 59 4.12 4.66 11.31
C GLN A 59 4.60 5.87 12.12
N GLN A 60 4.81 7.02 11.49
CA GLN A 60 5.19 8.27 12.17
C GLN A 60 3.99 8.95 12.86
N GLN A 61 2.78 8.81 12.31
CA GLN A 61 1.58 9.48 12.83
C GLN A 61 0.87 8.69 13.93
N THR A 62 1.01 7.35 13.95
CA THR A 62 0.28 6.51 14.90
C THR A 62 1.08 5.28 15.36
N HIS A 63 0.86 4.88 16.61
CA HIS A 63 1.35 3.61 17.15
C HIS A 63 0.34 2.46 16.95
N LEU A 64 -0.88 2.77 16.50
CA LEU A 64 -1.87 1.75 16.16
C LEU A 64 -1.38 0.95 14.95
N HIS A 65 -1.55 -0.37 15.01
CA HIS A 65 -1.15 -1.30 13.94
C HIS A 65 0.34 -1.24 13.57
N HIS A 66 1.21 -0.72 14.45
CA HIS A 66 2.63 -0.53 14.13
C HIS A 66 3.33 -1.86 13.78
N ALA A 67 2.99 -2.95 14.48
CA ALA A 67 3.53 -4.28 14.17
C ALA A 67 3.12 -4.74 12.76
N GLU A 68 1.86 -4.56 12.38
CA GLU A 68 1.37 -4.86 11.03
C GLU A 68 2.01 -3.98 9.96
N LEU A 69 2.15 -2.69 10.22
CA LEU A 69 2.76 -1.75 9.28
C LEU A 69 4.25 -2.05 9.08
N THR A 70 4.97 -2.44 10.13
CA THR A 70 6.37 -2.88 10.02
C THR A 70 6.50 -4.17 9.21
N GLN A 71 5.64 -5.16 9.45
CA GLN A 71 5.62 -6.39 8.64
C GLN A 71 5.35 -6.10 7.16
N LEU A 72 4.40 -5.21 6.87
CA LEU A 72 4.11 -4.78 5.51
C LEU A 72 5.30 -4.05 4.89
N GLN A 73 5.95 -3.16 5.63
CA GLN A 73 7.14 -2.43 5.18
C GLN A 73 8.26 -3.38 4.79
N GLU A 74 8.65 -4.30 5.66
CA GLU A 74 9.70 -5.29 5.42
C GLU A 74 9.40 -6.11 4.17
N LEU A 75 8.15 -6.52 4.00
CA LEU A 75 7.69 -7.26 2.84
C LEU A 75 7.88 -6.45 1.56
N LEU A 76 7.34 -5.22 1.50
CA LEU A 76 7.44 -4.34 0.32
C LEU A 76 8.91 -3.98 0.00
N GLN A 77 9.74 -3.76 1.03
CA GLN A 77 11.16 -3.49 0.87
C GLN A 77 11.90 -4.69 0.28
N GLY A 78 11.53 -5.91 0.69
CA GLY A 78 12.03 -7.15 0.11
C GLY A 78 11.81 -7.17 -1.40
N TRP A 79 10.64 -6.79 -1.88
CA TRP A 79 10.32 -6.73 -3.31
C TRP A 79 11.11 -5.68 -4.08
N VAL A 80 11.36 -4.51 -3.49
CA VAL A 80 12.20 -3.47 -4.11
C VAL A 80 13.63 -3.99 -4.34
N ASN A 81 14.13 -4.80 -3.42
CA ASN A 81 15.50 -5.34 -3.47
C ASN A 81 15.64 -6.57 -4.38
N GLN A 82 14.54 -7.18 -4.79
CA GLN A 82 14.53 -8.39 -5.61
C GLN A 82 14.39 -8.07 -7.10
N ASN A 83 15.41 -8.44 -7.89
CA ASN A 83 15.52 -8.10 -9.31
C ASN A 83 14.99 -9.19 -10.26
N ASN A 84 14.24 -10.19 -9.77
CA ASN A 84 13.90 -11.41 -10.51
C ASN A 84 12.38 -11.62 -10.70
N SER A 85 12.00 -12.04 -11.91
CA SER A 85 10.63 -12.13 -12.42
C SER A 85 9.81 -13.31 -11.88
N THR A 86 10.43 -14.36 -11.36
CA THR A 86 9.75 -15.58 -10.89
C THR A 86 8.91 -15.36 -9.62
N GLU A 87 9.19 -14.30 -8.87
CA GLU A 87 8.47 -13.99 -7.64
C GLU A 87 7.23 -13.10 -7.87
N ILE A 88 7.04 -12.49 -9.05
CA ILE A 88 5.93 -11.55 -9.32
C ILE A 88 4.54 -12.18 -9.06
N VAL A 89 4.38 -13.49 -9.29
CA VAL A 89 3.14 -14.22 -9.00
C VAL A 89 2.85 -14.28 -7.48
N ASN A 90 3.88 -14.35 -6.65
CA ASN A 90 3.75 -14.35 -5.19
C ASN A 90 3.42 -12.94 -4.65
N LEU A 91 3.97 -11.89 -5.28
CA LEU A 91 3.65 -10.50 -4.93
C LEU A 91 2.15 -10.23 -5.00
N ALA A 92 1.49 -10.61 -6.10
CA ALA A 92 0.07 -10.33 -6.32
C ALA A 92 -0.84 -10.94 -5.24
N ALA A 93 -0.57 -12.19 -4.82
CA ALA A 93 -1.35 -12.85 -3.78
C ALA A 93 -1.12 -12.19 -2.40
N ILE A 94 0.14 -11.91 -2.08
CA ILE A 94 0.53 -11.28 -0.82
C ILE A 94 -0.06 -9.88 -0.68
N VAL A 95 0.08 -9.02 -1.70
CA VAL A 95 -0.44 -7.65 -1.64
C VAL A 95 -1.98 -7.61 -1.66
N ALA A 96 -2.64 -8.64 -2.20
CA ALA A 96 -4.09 -8.78 -2.10
C ALA A 96 -4.53 -9.03 -0.65
N ALA A 97 -3.84 -9.94 0.06
CA ALA A 97 -4.14 -10.22 1.47
C ALA A 97 -3.90 -8.99 2.35
N TRP A 98 -2.80 -8.27 2.10
CA TRP A 98 -2.50 -7.03 2.82
C TRP A 98 -3.46 -5.89 2.49
N SER A 99 -3.90 -5.75 1.24
CA SER A 99 -4.92 -4.76 0.87
C SER A 99 -6.20 -4.96 1.69
N GLN A 100 -6.69 -6.19 1.79
CA GLN A 100 -7.87 -6.49 2.61
C GLN A 100 -7.60 -6.23 4.10
N ARG A 101 -6.47 -6.70 4.63
CA ARG A 101 -6.13 -6.52 6.05
C ARG A 101 -6.03 -5.04 6.42
N VAL A 102 -5.39 -4.21 5.60
CA VAL A 102 -5.28 -2.76 5.83
C VAL A 102 -6.64 -2.08 5.74
N LEU A 103 -7.49 -2.51 4.82
CA LEU A 103 -8.86 -2.02 4.75
C LEU A 103 -9.66 -2.40 6.01
N ASP A 104 -9.48 -3.59 6.56
CA ASP A 104 -10.11 -3.98 7.82
C ASP A 104 -9.58 -3.15 9.00
N MET A 105 -8.27 -2.89 9.06
CA MET A 105 -7.64 -2.00 10.06
C MET A 105 -8.19 -0.57 9.98
N SER A 106 -8.57 -0.10 8.79
CA SER A 106 -9.15 1.23 8.63
C SER A 106 -10.50 1.41 9.33
N GLY A 107 -11.25 0.33 9.54
CA GLY A 107 -12.63 0.39 10.04
C GLY A 107 -13.66 0.94 9.06
N LEU A 108 -13.26 1.42 7.88
CA LEU A 108 -14.16 2.09 6.91
C LEU A 108 -15.31 1.19 6.42
N LEU A 109 -15.09 -0.12 6.36
CA LEU A 109 -16.13 -1.08 5.97
C LEU A 109 -17.23 -1.25 7.03
N GLN A 110 -16.94 -0.93 8.30
CA GLN A 110 -17.91 -1.03 9.39
C GLN A 110 -18.78 0.23 9.54
N GLU A 111 -18.34 1.36 8.97
CA GLU A 111 -19.09 2.61 9.00
C GLU A 111 -20.18 2.69 7.92
N CYS A 112 -20.10 1.85 6.87
CA CYS A 112 -21.04 1.84 5.74
C CYS A 112 -22.40 1.15 6.06
N GLY A 113 -22.58 0.62 7.27
CA GLY A 113 -23.78 -0.16 7.67
C GLY A 113 -24.74 0.52 8.64
N LYS A 114 -24.61 1.83 8.89
CA LYS A 114 -25.46 2.56 9.84
C LYS A 114 -26.29 3.65 9.16
N TYR A 115 -27.27 3.27 8.34
CA TYR A 115 -28.40 4.12 7.94
C TYR A 115 -29.67 3.28 7.81
#